data_AF-A0A899FXU8-F1
#
_entry.id   AF-A0A899FXU8-F1
#
_cell.length_a   1.000
_cell.length_b   1.000
_cell.length_c   1.000
_cell.angle_alpha   90.00
_cell.angle_beta   90.00
_cell.angle_gamma   90.00
#
_symmetry.space_group_name_H-M   'P 1'
#
loop_
_entity.id
_entity.type
_entity.pdbx_description
1 polymer ?
#
loop_
_entity_poly.entity_id
_entity_poly.type
_entity_poly.pdbx_seq_one_letter_code
_entity_poly.pdbx_strand_id
1 'polypeptide(L)'
;MPLVKTIDAFLNLSFSLLQASPVTTRISTKYHFDQDSKGLLTIKTYDPVSGICIRFRTDQAVDVSRLFLVSLEQMLEQMANLTEQKAVEPGKKHKKKSKR
;
A
#
# COMPACT_ATOMS: atom_id res chain seq x y z
N MET A 1 -16.55 3.60 4.45
CA MET A 1 -15.49 2.79 3.81
C MET A 1 -15.95 2.44 2.40
N PRO A 2 -15.42 3.09 1.35
CA PRO A 2 -15.78 2.75 -0.02
C PRO A 2 -15.25 1.36 -0.37
N LEU A 3 -16.16 0.46 -0.75
CA LEU A 3 -15.81 -0.81 -1.38
C LEU A 3 -15.57 -0.52 -2.86
N VAL A 4 -14.34 -0.76 -3.31
CA VAL A 4 -13.97 -0.60 -4.71
C VAL A 4 -14.39 -1.87 -5.45
N LYS A 5 -15.05 -1.71 -6.60
CA LYS A 5 -15.60 -2.82 -7.40
C LYS A 5 -14.61 -3.41 -8.39
N THR A 6 -13.65 -2.61 -8.85
CA THR A 6 -12.66 -2.97 -9.88
C THR A 6 -11.27 -3.02 -9.27
N ILE A 7 -10.47 -4.00 -9.70
CA ILE A 7 -9.08 -4.13 -9.23
C ILE A 7 -8.24 -2.90 -9.60
N ASP A 8 -8.37 -2.35 -10.81
CA ASP A 8 -7.54 -1.23 -11.28
C ASP A 8 -7.73 0.04 -10.44
N ALA A 9 -8.98 0.36 -10.08
CA ALA A 9 -9.26 1.48 -9.19
C ALA A 9 -8.68 1.26 -7.79
N PHE A 10 -8.67 0.02 -7.29
CA PHE A 10 -8.03 -0.31 -6.01
C PHE A 10 -6.52 -0.07 -6.08
N LEU A 11 -5.87 -0.47 -7.17
CA LEU A 11 -4.43 -0.28 -7.38
C LEU A 11 -4.07 1.20 -7.45
N ASN A 12 -4.73 1.97 -8.31
CA ASN A 12 -4.45 3.40 -8.48
C ASN A 12 -4.59 4.18 -7.17
N LEU A 13 -5.67 3.94 -6.42
CA LEU A 13 -5.88 4.58 -5.13
C LEU A 13 -4.84 4.14 -4.10
N SER A 14 -4.46 2.86 -4.10
CA SER A 14 -3.45 2.37 -3.18
C SER A 14 -2.06 2.94 -3.49
N PHE A 15 -1.68 3.06 -4.76
CA PHE A 15 -0.43 3.73 -5.16
C PHE A 15 -0.40 5.20 -4.73
N SER A 16 -1.48 5.94 -4.98
CA SER A 16 -1.56 7.35 -4.56
C SER A 16 -1.39 7.51 -3.05
N LEU A 17 -2.00 6.59 -2.28
CA LEU A 17 -1.93 6.59 -0.81
C LEU A 17 -0.52 6.23 -0.32
N LEU A 18 0.17 5.29 -0.97
CA LEU A 18 1.57 4.94 -0.68
C LEU A 18 2.55 6.07 -0.98
N GLN A 19 2.35 6.77 -2.10
CA GLN A 19 3.17 7.93 -2.46
C GLN A 19 2.99 9.07 -1.45
N ALA A 20 1.76 9.31 -1.01
CA ALA A 20 1.46 10.36 -0.04
C ALA A 20 2.00 10.03 1.37
N SER A 21 2.02 8.74 1.75
CA SER A 21 2.31 8.33 3.13
C SER A 21 3.02 6.97 3.20
N PRO A 22 4.30 6.90 2.81
CA PRO A 22 5.02 5.63 2.65
C PRO A 22 5.27 4.87 3.96
N VAL A 23 5.35 5.56 5.10
CA VAL A 23 5.72 4.96 6.41
C VAL A 23 4.51 4.53 7.23
N THR A 24 3.38 5.22 7.05
CA THR A 24 2.17 5.02 7.87
C THR A 24 1.16 4.11 7.19
N THR A 25 1.14 4.07 5.86
CA THR A 25 0.25 3.20 5.08
C THR A 25 0.49 1.72 5.41
N ARG A 26 -0.60 0.98 5.58
CA ARG A 26 -0.60 -0.45 5.84
C ARG A 26 -1.50 -1.17 4.85
N ILE A 27 -0.98 -2.27 4.32
CA ILE A 27 -1.72 -3.20 3.46
C ILE A 27 -2.08 -4.41 4.32
N SER A 28 -3.33 -4.83 4.27
CA SER A 28 -3.83 -6.00 4.97
C SER A 28 -4.61 -6.90 4.01
N THR A 29 -4.19 -8.15 3.94
CA THR A 29 -4.84 -9.17 3.13
C THR A 29 -5.49 -10.18 4.07
N LYS A 30 -6.77 -10.45 3.86
CA LYS A 30 -7.52 -11.48 4.57
C LYS A 30 -8.09 -12.46 3.57
N TYR A 31 -7.78 -13.72 3.75
CA TYR A 31 -8.35 -14.82 3.00
C TYR A 31 -9.34 -15.57 3.87
N HIS A 32 -10.54 -15.79 3.37
CA HIS A 32 -11.56 -16.62 4.01
C HIS A 32 -11.89 -17.75 3.06
N PHE A 33 -11.92 -18.97 3.57
CA PHE A 33 -12.32 -20.14 2.82
C PHE A 33 -13.50 -20.78 3.55
N ASP A 34 -14.63 -20.87 2.86
CA ASP A 34 -15.80 -21.55 3.39
C ASP A 34 -15.76 -23.05 3.05
N GLN A 35 -16.41 -23.88 3.87
CA GLN A 35 -16.52 -25.32 3.69
C GLN A 35 -17.24 -25.67 2.37
N ASP A 36 -18.06 -24.76 1.86
CA ASP A 36 -18.71 -24.79 0.53
C ASP A 36 -17.75 -24.47 -0.65
N SER A 37 -16.43 -24.57 -0.44
CA SER A 37 -15.38 -24.39 -1.46
C SER A 37 -15.31 -22.99 -2.09
N LYS A 38 -15.92 -21.98 -1.45
CA LYS A 38 -15.84 -20.59 -1.90
C LYS A 38 -14.67 -19.89 -1.20
N GLY A 39 -13.61 -19.66 -1.97
CA GLY A 39 -12.50 -18.80 -1.56
C GLY A 39 -12.87 -17.34 -1.73
N LEU A 40 -12.69 -16.56 -0.68
CA LEU A 40 -12.94 -15.13 -0.68
C LEU A 40 -11.73 -14.37 -0.18
N LEU A 41 -11.18 -13.53 -1.06
CA LEU A 41 -10.09 -12.65 -0.73
C LEU A 41 -10.61 -11.24 -0.45
N THR A 42 -10.18 -10.65 0.67
CA THR A 42 -10.42 -9.24 0.99
C THR A 42 -9.07 -8.58 1.26
N ILE A 43 -8.73 -7.58 0.45
CA ILE A 43 -7.56 -6.74 0.65
C ILE A 43 -7.97 -5.33 1.06
N LYS A 44 -7.18 -4.72 1.93
CA LYS A 44 -7.37 -3.36 2.43
C LYS A 44 -6.05 -2.61 2.39
N THR A 45 -6.10 -1.38 1.90
CA THR A 45 -5.02 -0.40 2.06
C THR A 45 -5.56 0.70 2.94
N TYR A 46 -4.91 0.95 4.08
CA TYR A 46 -5.34 1.97 5.01
C TYR A 46 -4.15 2.78 5.54
N ASP A 47 -4.38 4.05 5.80
CA ASP A 47 -3.44 4.90 6.54
C ASP A 47 -4.11 5.35 7.85
N PRO A 48 -3.57 4.95 9.03
CA PRO A 48 -4.15 5.32 10.31
C PRO A 48 -4.07 6.82 10.60
N VAL A 49 -3.16 7.55 9.96
CA VAL A 49 -2.98 9.00 10.20
C VAL A 49 -4.00 9.81 9.40
N SER A 50 -4.17 9.50 8.12
CA SER A 50 -5.16 10.18 7.27
C SER A 50 -6.60 9.65 7.43
N GLY A 51 -6.78 8.48 8.04
CA GLY A 51 -8.10 7.83 8.20
C GLY A 51 -8.68 7.24 6.92
N ILE A 52 -7.92 7.24 5.82
CA ILE A 52 -8.35 6.71 4.52
C ILE A 52 -8.25 5.18 4.57
N CYS A 53 -9.33 4.50 4.16
CA CYS A 53 -9.40 3.05 4.07
C CYS A 53 -10.03 2.65 2.74
N ILE A 54 -9.25 1.97 1.90
CA ILE A 54 -9.68 1.42 0.61
C ILE A 54 -9.81 -0.09 0.78
N ARG A 55 -10.90 -0.69 0.30
CA ARG A 55 -11.14 -2.13 0.38
C ARG A 55 -11.49 -2.69 -0.99
N PHE A 56 -10.92 -3.84 -1.32
CA PHE A 56 -11.30 -4.65 -2.48
C PHE A 56 -11.58 -6.08 -2.03
N ARG A 57 -12.62 -6.69 -2.61
CA ARG A 57 -13.06 -8.05 -2.30
C ARG A 57 -13.29 -8.77 -3.63
N THR A 58 -12.73 -9.97 -3.76
CA THR A 58 -12.91 -10.82 -4.94
C THR A 58 -13.01 -12.28 -4.54
N ASP A 59 -13.79 -13.04 -5.30
CA ASP A 59 -13.87 -14.50 -5.30
C ASP A 59 -13.30 -15.10 -6.60
N GLN A 60 -12.89 -14.25 -7.55
CA GLN A 60 -12.39 -14.66 -8.85
C GLN A 60 -10.90 -14.99 -8.78
N ALA A 61 -10.54 -16.22 -9.15
CA ALA A 61 -9.15 -16.68 -9.12
C ALA A 61 -8.22 -15.83 -10.02
N VAL A 62 -8.73 -15.31 -11.14
CA VAL A 62 -7.96 -14.45 -12.05
C VAL A 62 -7.53 -13.15 -11.36
N ASP A 63 -8.43 -12.50 -10.63
CA ASP A 63 -8.12 -11.28 -9.88
C ASP A 63 -7.18 -11.56 -8.72
N VAL A 64 -7.35 -12.70 -8.04
CA VAL A 64 -6.47 -13.13 -6.95
C VAL A 64 -5.04 -13.30 -7.45
N SER A 65 -4.84 -14.03 -8.56
CA SER A 65 -3.51 -14.22 -9.14
C SER A 65 -2.86 -12.91 -9.57
N ARG A 66 -3.63 -12.00 -10.20
CA ARG A 66 -3.14 -10.67 -10.59
C ARG A 66 -2.72 -9.83 -9.36
N LEU A 67 -3.55 -9.84 -8.32
CA LEU A 67 -3.28 -9.10 -7.09
C LEU A 67 -2.00 -9.56 -6.39
N PHE A 68 -1.80 -10.87 -6.28
CA PHE A 68 -0.65 -11.45 -5.58
C PHE A 68 0.65 -11.32 -6.37
N LEU A 69 0.64 -11.73 -7.65
CA LEU A 69 1.87 -11.81 -8.45
C LEU A 69 2.37 -10.45 -8.93
N VAL A 70 1.47 -9.48 -9.16
CA VAL A 70 1.88 -8.20 -9.77
C VAL A 70 1.76 -7.08 -8.76
N SER A 71 0.59 -6.95 -8.13
CA SER A 71 0.28 -5.74 -7.37
C SER A 71 0.95 -5.67 -6.01
N LEU A 72 0.97 -6.76 -5.25
CA LEU A 72 1.61 -6.76 -3.92
C LEU A 72 3.12 -6.59 -4.04
N GLU A 73 3.77 -7.29 -4.97
CA GLU A 73 5.21 -7.16 -5.21
C GLU A 73 5.58 -5.73 -5.58
N GLN A 74 4.87 -5.12 -6.53
CA GLN A 74 5.09 -3.72 -6.92
C GLN A 74 4.88 -2.74 -5.76
N MET A 75 3.83 -2.93 -4.96
CA MET A 75 3.56 -2.06 -3.81
C MET A 75 4.64 -2.17 -2.73
N LEU A 76 5.15 -3.38 -2.49
CA LEU A 76 6.26 -3.62 -1.55
C LEU A 76 7.56 -2.99 -2.04
N GLU A 77 7.88 -3.14 -3.33
CA GLU A 77 9.06 -2.51 -3.92
C GLU A 77 8.97 -0.98 -3.90
N GLN A 78 7.80 -0.41 -4.21
CA GLN A 78 7.58 1.02 -4.08
C GLN A 78 7.70 1.50 -2.62
N MET A 79 7.17 0.75 -1.65
CA MET A 79 7.35 1.07 -0.23
C MET A 79 8.84 1.04 0.17
N ALA A 80 9.60 0.05 -0.28
CA ALA A 80 11.02 -0.07 0.02
C ALA A 80 11.80 1.11 -0.56
N ASN A 81 11.63 1.39 -1.85
CA ASN A 81 12.28 2.52 -2.53
C ASN A 81 11.90 3.87 -1.89
N LEU A 82 10.62 4.10 -1.57
CA LEU A 82 10.17 5.35 -0.91
C LEU A 82 10.69 5.48 0.53
N THR A 83 10.89 4.36 1.24
CA THR A 83 11.48 4.35 2.58
C THR A 83 12.98 4.67 2.52
N GLU A 84 13.70 4.09 1.56
CA GLU A 84 15.13 4.35 1.34
C GLU A 84 15.39 5.82 0.98
N GLN A 85 14.57 6.41 0.10
CA GLN A 85 14.70 7.82 -0.28
C GLN A 85 14.47 8.79 0.90
N LYS A 86 13.56 8.44 1.83
CA LYS A 86 13.27 9.30 2.98
C LYS A 86 14.27 9.13 4.14
N ALA A 87 14.98 8.01 4.20
CA ALA A 87 16.05 7.78 5.18
C ALA A 87 17.32 8.60 4.89
N VAL A 88 17.48 9.12 3.66
CA VAL A 88 18.58 10.01 3.24
C VAL A 88 18.20 11.49 3.38
N GLU A 89 17.66 11.91 4.54
CA GLU A 89 17.65 13.34 4.93
C GLU A 89 18.05 13.50 6.42
N PRO A 90 19.27 13.11 6.85
CA PRO A 90 19.81 13.59 8.11
C PRO A 90 20.49 14.95 7.90
N GLY A 91 19.71 16.02 8.04
CA GLY A 91 20.19 17.31 8.58
C GLY A 91 21.09 18.17 7.69
N LYS A 92 20.47 19.15 7.03
CA LYS A 92 21.13 20.44 6.72
C LYS A 92 21.62 21.09 8.03
N LYS A 93 22.88 20.82 8.42
CA LYS A 93 23.55 21.61 9.46
C LYS A 93 23.78 23.02 8.94
N HIS A 94 22.94 23.93 9.41
CA HIS A 94 23.13 25.36 9.32
C HIS A 94 24.50 25.77 9.93
N LYS A 95 25.23 26.58 9.16
CA LYS A 95 26.29 27.56 9.53
C LYS A 95 26.99 27.38 10.89
N LYS A 96 28.32 27.24 10.82
CA LYS A 96 29.22 28.21 11.47
C LYS A 96 30.38 28.54 10.54
N LYS A 97 30.33 29.72 9.93
CA LYS A 97 31.51 30.44 9.45
C LYS A 97 32.38 30.69 10.67
N SER A 98 33.53 30.04 10.78
CA SER A 98 34.64 30.58 11.56
C SER A 98 35.62 31.20 10.57
N LYS A 99 35.68 32.52 10.59
CA LYS A 99 36.49 33.37 9.72
C LYS A 99 37.57 33.96 10.63
N ARG A 100 38.83 33.65 10.30
CA ARG A 100 40.08 34.28 10.74
C ARG A 100 40.46 34.16 12.22
#